data_AF-A0AB36IIE8-F1
#
_entry.id   AF-A0AB36IIE8-F1
#
_cell.length_a   1.000
_cell.length_b   1.000
_cell.length_c   1.000
_cell.angle_alpha   90.00
_cell.angle_beta   90.00
_cell.angle_gamma   90.00
#
_symmetry.space_group_name_H-M   'P 1'
#
loop_
_entity.id
_entity.type
_entity.pdbx_description
1 polymer ?
#
loop_
_entity_poly.entity_id
_entity_poly.type
_entity_poly.pdbx_seq_one_letter_code
_entity_poly.pdbx_strand_id
1 'polypeptide(L)'
;MTYPDELGLSNELSEKIQLWTRYWLANFVDVEDAPEGRPQWKAGSDVESWVAQGDIIESALRAELPDFEVFSKWRFYGLNVRFVQ
;
A
#
# COMPACT_ATOMS: atom_id res chain seq x y z
N MET A 1 8.15 -0.36 -17.16
CA MET A 1 7.16 -0.28 -16.06
C MET A 1 6.27 -1.46 -16.29
N THR A 2 6.32 -2.47 -15.43
CA THR A 2 5.60 -3.73 -15.63
C THR A 2 4.23 -3.60 -14.99
N TYR A 3 3.17 -3.89 -15.73
CA TYR A 3 1.79 -3.80 -15.24
C TYR A 3 1.40 -5.10 -14.49
N PRO A 4 0.50 -5.05 -13.49
CA PRO A 4 0.05 -6.24 -12.74
C PRO A 4 -0.42 -7.40 -13.65
N ASP A 5 -1.02 -7.06 -14.79
CA ASP A 5 -1.55 -7.95 -15.81
C ASP A 5 -0.43 -8.76 -16.51
N GLU A 6 0.80 -8.22 -16.54
CA GLU A 6 1.98 -8.85 -17.11
C GLU A 6 2.65 -9.84 -16.13
N LEU A 7 2.23 -9.84 -14.85
CA LEU A 7 2.69 -10.77 -13.82
C LEU A 7 1.81 -12.02 -13.71
N GLY A 8 0.72 -12.10 -14.49
CA GLY A 8 -0.20 -13.23 -14.44
C GLY A 8 -1.08 -13.27 -13.18
N LEU A 9 -1.25 -12.12 -12.50
CA LEU A 9 -2.13 -12.01 -11.34
C LEU A 9 -3.60 -12.19 -11.74
N SER A 10 -4.41 -12.66 -10.79
CA SER A 10 -5.85 -12.69 -10.95
C SER A 10 -6.42 -11.28 -11.12
N ASN A 11 -7.55 -11.18 -11.85
CA ASN A 11 -8.26 -9.91 -11.99
C ASN A 11 -8.67 -9.34 -10.63
N GLU A 12 -9.09 -10.20 -9.70
CA GLU A 12 -9.50 -9.80 -8.36
C GLU A 12 -8.34 -9.15 -7.58
N LEU A 13 -7.16 -9.78 -7.58
CA LEU A 13 -5.99 -9.23 -6.90
C LEU A 13 -5.50 -7.94 -7.58
N SER A 14 -5.54 -7.90 -8.90
CA SER A 14 -5.20 -6.71 -9.69
C SER A 14 -6.12 -5.52 -9.36
N GLU A 15 -7.43 -5.75 -9.28
CA GLU A 15 -8.41 -4.73 -8.88
C GLU A 15 -8.19 -4.26 -7.44
N LYS A 16 -7.91 -5.18 -6.51
CA LYS A 16 -7.59 -4.84 -5.11
C LYS A 16 -6.35 -3.95 -5.01
N ILE A 17 -5.26 -4.30 -5.69
CA ILE A 17 -4.02 -3.51 -5.73
C ILE A 17 -4.29 -2.12 -6.30
N GLN A 18 -5.09 -2.02 -7.37
CA GLN A 18 -5.42 -0.74 -7.98
C GLN A 18 -6.24 0.15 -7.03
N LEU A 19 -7.28 -0.38 -6.40
CA LEU A 19 -8.11 0.38 -5.46
C LEU A 19 -7.31 0.84 -4.25
N TRP A 20 -6.51 -0.05 -3.67
CA TRP A 20 -5.64 0.23 -2.53
C TRP A 20 -4.59 1.31 -2.86
N THR A 21 -4.01 1.26 -4.06
CA THR A 21 -3.04 2.25 -4.55
C THR A 21 -3.72 3.60 -4.82
N ARG A 22 -4.92 3.61 -5.41
CA ARG A 22 -5.70 4.85 -5.63
C ARG A 22 -6.07 5.53 -4.31
N TYR A 23 -6.43 4.74 -3.29
CA TYR A 23 -6.70 5.28 -1.97
C TYR A 23 -5.46 5.98 -1.39
N TRP A 24 -4.29 5.34 -1.48
CA TRP A 24 -3.03 5.95 -1.07
C TRP A 24 -2.75 7.24 -1.83
N LEU A 25 -2.80 7.22 -3.17
CA LEU A 25 -2.56 8.42 -4.01
C LEU A 25 -3.50 9.59 -3.70
N ALA A 26 -4.74 9.32 -3.31
CA ALA A 26 -5.72 10.36 -3.01
C ALA A 26 -5.52 10.99 -1.61
N ASN A 27 -4.92 10.26 -0.67
CA ASN A 27 -4.95 10.60 0.76
C ASN A 27 -3.57 10.78 1.41
N PHE A 28 -2.54 10.13 0.88
CA PHE A 28 -1.17 10.32 1.31
C PHE A 28 -0.68 11.71 0.89
N VAL A 29 0.04 12.39 1.79
CA VAL A 29 0.52 13.75 1.58
C VAL A 29 2.02 13.72 1.31
N ASP A 30 2.81 13.34 2.31
CA ASP A 30 4.27 13.24 2.19
C ASP A 30 4.85 12.45 3.38
N VAL A 31 6.18 12.32 3.45
CA VAL A 31 6.91 11.91 4.64
C VAL A 31 7.61 13.14 5.22
N GLU A 32 7.50 13.39 6.53
CA GLU A 32 8.22 14.51 7.15
C GLU A 32 9.74 14.44 6.89
N ASP A 33 10.42 15.59 6.94
CA ASP A 33 11.88 15.60 6.87
C ASP A 33 12.53 14.91 8.09
N ALA A 34 13.76 14.45 7.88
CA ALA A 34 14.64 13.64 8.73
C ALA A 34 14.67 14.02 10.25
N PRO A 35 15.01 13.06 11.15
CA PRO A 35 15.72 11.79 10.89
C PRO A 35 14.82 10.57 10.62
N GLU A 36 13.56 10.59 11.06
CA GLU A 36 12.63 9.45 10.95
C GLU A 36 11.26 9.98 10.54
N GLY A 37 11.24 10.62 9.37
CA GLY A 37 10.07 11.30 8.85
C GLY A 37 8.78 10.50 9.02
N ARG A 38 7.78 11.08 9.66
CA ARG A 38 6.49 10.43 9.85
C ARG A 38 5.69 10.51 8.55
N PRO A 39 5.08 9.41 8.10
CA PRO A 39 4.13 9.47 6.99
C PRO A 39 2.97 10.40 7.35
N GLN A 40 2.65 11.31 6.44
CA GLN A 40 1.58 12.29 6.57
C GLN A 40 0.40 11.89 5.70
N TRP A 41 -0.79 11.87 6.29
CA TRP A 41 -2.04 11.56 5.61
C TRP A 41 -3.04 12.69 5.84
N LYS A 42 -3.95 12.89 4.88
CA LYS A 42 -5.06 13.83 5.06
C LYS A 42 -5.89 13.45 6.29
N ALA A 43 -6.35 14.43 7.05
CA ALA A 43 -7.26 14.21 8.16
C ALA A 43 -8.53 13.49 7.69
N GLY A 44 -8.93 12.45 8.41
CA GLY A 44 -10.06 11.58 8.05
C GLY A 44 -9.69 10.39 7.16
N SER A 45 -8.41 10.22 6.79
CA SER A 45 -7.95 9.00 6.13
C SER A 45 -8.00 7.81 7.09
N ASP A 46 -8.54 6.69 6.63
CA ASP A 46 -8.59 5.41 7.34
C ASP A 46 -7.32 4.60 7.03
N VAL A 47 -6.23 5.00 7.67
CA VAL A 47 -4.92 4.37 7.50
C VAL A 47 -4.90 2.94 8.04
N GLU A 48 -5.64 2.66 9.11
CA GLU A 48 -5.72 1.32 9.70
C GLU A 48 -6.32 0.32 8.70
N SER A 49 -7.43 0.68 8.07
CA SER A 49 -8.03 -0.12 7.00
C SER A 49 -7.11 -0.24 5.79
N TRP A 50 -6.40 0.83 5.42
CA TRP A 50 -5.41 0.77 4.35
C TRP A 50 -4.27 -0.22 4.66
N VAL A 51 -3.78 -0.26 5.91
CA VAL A 51 -2.76 -1.24 6.34
C VAL A 51 -3.30 -2.66 6.31
N ALA A 52 -4.51 -2.88 6.85
CA ALA A 52 -5.13 -4.20 6.86
C ALA A 52 -5.37 -4.75 5.44
N GLN A 53 -5.76 -3.89 4.50
CA GLN A 53 -5.87 -4.24 3.09
C GLN A 53 -4.52 -4.57 2.46
N GLY A 54 -3.47 -3.83 2.82
CA GLY A 54 -2.09 -4.12 2.40
C GLY A 54 -1.64 -5.52 2.82
N ASP A 55 -1.97 -5.94 4.03
CA ASP A 55 -1.66 -7.30 4.53
C ASP A 55 -2.38 -8.40 3.72
N ILE A 56 -3.65 -8.19 3.40
CA ILE A 56 -4.43 -9.12 2.58
C ILE A 56 -3.83 -9.22 1.16
N ILE A 57 -3.48 -8.08 0.56
CA ILE A 57 -2.86 -8.02 -0.77
C ILE A 57 -1.51 -8.74 -0.76
N GLU A 58 -0.67 -8.49 0.24
CA GLU A 58 0.64 -9.12 0.36
C GLU A 58 0.53 -10.65 0.51
N SER A 59 -0.43 -11.12 1.32
CA SER A 59 -0.73 -12.56 1.45
C SER A 59 -1.16 -13.16 0.12
N ALA A 60 -2.04 -12.49 -0.62
CA ALA A 60 -2.51 -12.95 -1.93
C ALA A 60 -1.41 -12.95 -3.00
N LEU A 61 -0.53 -11.93 -3.01
CA LEU A 61 0.63 -11.88 -3.89
C LEU A 61 1.55 -13.08 -3.67
N ARG A 62 1.83 -13.46 -2.42
CA ARG A 62 2.63 -14.66 -2.11
C ARG A 62 1.96 -15.95 -2.55
N ALA A 63 0.64 -16.00 -2.52
CA ALA A 63 -0.11 -17.18 -2.96
C ALA A 63 -0.14 -17.32 -4.49
N GLU A 64 -0.29 -16.22 -5.22
CA GLU A 64 -0.37 -16.22 -6.69
C GLU A 64 1.01 -16.22 -7.37
N LEU A 65 2.06 -15.76 -6.68
CA LEU A 65 3.44 -15.72 -7.18
C LEU A 65 4.38 -16.54 -6.28
N PRO A 66 4.17 -17.87 -6.12
CA PRO A 66 4.95 -18.68 -5.17
C PRO A 66 6.43 -18.80 -5.52
N ASP A 67 6.79 -18.58 -6.79
CA ASP A 67 8.18 -18.62 -7.28
C ASP A 67 8.93 -17.28 -7.09
N PHE A 68 8.24 -16.25 -6.58
CA PHE A 68 8.81 -14.92 -6.38
C PHE A 68 8.86 -14.54 -4.91
N GLU A 69 9.91 -13.80 -4.53
CA GLU A 69 10.00 -13.20 -3.21
C GLU A 69 9.25 -11.86 -3.19
N VAL A 70 8.26 -11.74 -2.29
CA VAL A 70 7.45 -10.52 -2.13
C VAL A 70 8.02 -9.64 -1.03
N PHE A 71 8.58 -8.49 -1.42
CA PHE A 71 9.11 -7.46 -0.52
C PHE A 71 8.14 -6.28 -0.36
N SER A 72 7.65 -6.08 0.86
CA SER A 72 6.67 -5.03 1.17
C SER A 72 7.29 -3.87 1.93
N LYS A 73 7.58 -2.78 1.24
CA LYS A 73 7.99 -1.51 1.88
C LYS A 73 6.82 -0.61 2.26
N TRP A 74 5.62 -0.93 1.77
CA TRP A 74 4.43 -0.09 1.94
C TRP A 74 4.05 0.12 3.41
N ARG A 75 4.38 -0.84 4.28
CA ARG A 75 4.04 -0.81 5.71
C ARG A 75 4.57 0.43 6.41
N PHE A 76 5.74 0.92 6.00
CA PHE A 76 6.32 2.16 6.50
C PHE A 76 5.32 3.32 6.46
N TYR A 77 4.53 3.45 5.38
CA TYR A 77 3.59 4.56 5.20
C TYR A 77 2.37 4.50 6.13
N GLY A 78 2.15 3.39 6.82
CA GLY A 78 1.08 3.24 7.81
C GLY A 78 1.55 3.32 9.27
N LEU A 79 2.86 3.50 9.51
CA LEU A 79 3.43 3.50 10.86
C LEU A 79 3.62 4.93 11.39
N ASN A 80 3.32 5.15 12.67
CA ASN A 80 3.54 6.43 13.37
C ASN A 80 3.00 7.65 12.59
N VAL A 81 1.83 7.50 11.97
CA VAL A 81 1.25 8.49 11.06
C VAL A 81 0.91 9.79 11.75
N ARG A 82 1.11 10.90 11.03
CA ARG A 82 0.57 12.21 11.35
C ARG A 82 -0.57 12.56 10.40
N PHE A 83 -1.69 13.02 10.96
CA PHE A 83 -2.77 13.58 10.16
C PHE A 83 -2.58 15.08 9.94
N VAL A 84 -2.74 15.54 8.71
CA VAL A 84 -2.62 16.94 8.30
C VAL A 84 -3.89 17.41 7.60
N GLN A 85 -4.22 18.70 7.72
CA GLN A 85 -5.41 19.29 7.10
C GLN A 85 -5.23 19.54 5.61
#